data_AF-A0A8C6XLG9-F1
#
_entry.id   AF-A0A8C6XLG9-F1
#
_cell.length_a   1.000
_cell.length_b   1.000
_cell.length_c   1.000
_cell.angle_alpha   90.00
_cell.angle_beta   90.00
_cell.angle_gamma   90.00
#
_symmetry.space_group_name_H-M   'P 1'
#
loop_
_entity.id
_entity.type
_entity.pdbx_description
1 polymer ?
#
loop_
_entity_poly.entity_id
_entity_poly.type
_entity_poly.pdbx_seq_one_letter_code
_entity_poly.pdbx_strand_id
1 'polypeptide(L)'
;MPNNRDNGLIPGNDKFKPVLPWPHVEGVEVDLESIRRRNKEAKPYVLGPEYKESIQASIKEFGFNMVASDMISLDRSINDLRQEECKYWHYDENLLTSSVIIVFHNEGWSTLMRTVHSVIKRTPRKYLAEIVLIDDFSNKGKCI
;
A
#
# COMPACT_ATOMS: atom_id res chain seq x y z
N MET A 1 -17.44 -32.68 12.59
CA MET A 1 -17.35 -33.21 11.22
C MET A 1 -18.44 -34.25 11.04
N PRO A 2 -19.31 -34.04 10.06
CA PRO A 2 -19.31 -34.94 8.91
C PRO A 2 -18.90 -34.19 7.63
N ASN A 3 -18.07 -34.87 6.83
CA ASN A 3 -17.66 -34.48 5.48
C ASN A 3 -18.86 -34.62 4.54
N ASN A 4 -19.09 -33.66 3.66
CA ASN A 4 -19.71 -33.95 2.37
C ASN A 4 -18.93 -33.27 1.25
N ARG A 5 -18.31 -34.11 0.42
CA ARG A 5 -17.68 -33.72 -0.85
C ARG A 5 -18.77 -33.75 -1.90
N ASP A 6 -19.36 -32.61 -2.22
CA ASP A 6 -20.14 -32.47 -3.44
C ASP A 6 -19.29 -31.77 -4.49
N ASN A 7 -18.73 -32.63 -5.35
CA ASN A 7 -18.08 -32.25 -6.60
C ASN A 7 -19.14 -31.76 -7.58
N GLY A 8 -19.33 -30.44 -7.65
CA GLY A 8 -20.07 -29.79 -8.73
C GLY A 8 -19.12 -29.44 -9.89
N LEU A 9 -18.95 -30.36 -10.83
CA LEU A 9 -18.44 -30.06 -12.17
C LEU A 9 -19.41 -29.09 -12.85
N ILE A 10 -18.98 -27.85 -13.13
CA ILE A 10 -19.66 -27.00 -14.11
C ILE A 10 -18.86 -27.09 -15.42
N PRO A 11 -19.46 -27.61 -16.51
CA PRO A 11 -18.78 -27.74 -17.79
C PRO A 11 -18.93 -26.45 -18.61
N GLY A 12 -17.84 -26.04 -19.25
CA GLY A 12 -17.91 -25.30 -20.51
C GLY A 12 -17.66 -23.79 -20.47
N ASN A 13 -16.44 -23.42 -20.90
CA ASN A 13 -16.18 -22.29 -21.79
C ASN A 13 -16.48 -20.85 -21.33
N ASP A 14 -16.30 -20.54 -20.05
CA ASP A 14 -16.22 -19.15 -19.62
C ASP A 14 -14.81 -18.61 -19.82
N LYS A 15 -14.60 -17.97 -20.97
CA LYS A 15 -13.53 -17.00 -21.13
C LYS A 15 -13.58 -16.08 -19.92
N PHE A 16 -12.55 -16.12 -19.06
CA PHE A 16 -12.39 -15.23 -17.92
C PHE A 16 -12.70 -13.80 -18.37
N LYS A 17 -13.87 -13.29 -17.97
CA LYS A 17 -14.22 -11.91 -18.24
C LYS A 17 -13.39 -11.07 -17.28
N PRO A 18 -12.58 -10.11 -17.75
CA PRO A 18 -11.88 -9.22 -16.85
C PRO A 18 -12.91 -8.50 -16.00
N VAL A 19 -12.83 -8.70 -14.69
CA VAL A 19 -13.67 -8.02 -13.72
C VAL A 19 -13.29 -6.55 -13.73
N LEU A 20 -14.30 -5.67 -13.64
CA LEU A 20 -14.16 -4.22 -13.55
C LEU A 20 -12.90 -3.84 -12.76
N PRO A 21 -11.99 -3.01 -13.33
CA PRO A 21 -10.82 -2.58 -12.60
C PRO A 21 -11.26 -1.94 -11.29
N TRP A 22 -10.50 -2.16 -10.21
CA TRP A 22 -10.58 -1.29 -9.03
C TRP A 22 -10.72 0.15 -9.51
N PRO A 23 -11.70 0.91 -8.97
CA PRO A 23 -12.16 2.14 -9.60
C PRO A 23 -10.95 2.97 -10.01
N HIS A 24 -10.89 3.31 -11.31
CA HIS A 24 -9.92 4.28 -11.79
C HIS A 24 -10.09 5.50 -10.89
N VAL A 25 -9.05 5.82 -10.10
CA VAL A 25 -9.06 7.01 -9.26
C VAL A 25 -9.09 8.20 -10.21
N GLU A 26 -10.29 8.71 -10.49
CA GLU A 26 -10.46 10.06 -11.01
C GLU A 26 -10.05 11.01 -9.88
N GLY A 27 -8.77 11.37 -9.88
CA GLY A 27 -8.19 12.22 -8.85
C GLY A 27 -6.84 12.73 -9.31
N VAL A 28 -6.85 14.00 -9.74
CA VAL A 28 -5.72 14.88 -10.12
C VAL A 28 -4.74 14.20 -11.07
N GLU A 29 -4.69 14.69 -12.31
CA GLU A 29 -3.63 14.39 -13.26
C GLU A 29 -2.29 14.96 -12.74
N VAL A 30 -1.70 14.26 -11.78
CA VAL A 30 -0.28 14.36 -11.46
C VAL A 30 0.40 13.65 -12.62
N ASP A 31 1.36 14.28 -13.29
CA ASP A 31 2.12 13.68 -14.41
C ASP A 31 2.67 12.30 -14.00
N LEU A 32 1.90 11.26 -14.31
CA LEU A 32 2.17 9.89 -13.95
C LEU A 32 3.37 9.37 -14.74
N GLU A 33 3.67 9.92 -15.92
CA GLU A 33 4.87 9.58 -16.70
C GLU A 33 6.16 10.00 -15.97
N SER A 34 6.19 11.17 -15.33
CA SER A 34 7.35 11.66 -14.58
C SER A 34 7.66 10.82 -13.32
N ILE A 35 6.64 10.29 -12.66
CA ILE A 35 6.77 9.43 -11.47
C ILE A 35 7.06 7.98 -11.86
N ARG A 36 6.41 7.47 -12.93
CA ARG A 36 6.63 6.12 -13.49
C ARG A 36 8.07 5.92 -13.97
N ARG A 37 8.76 6.98 -14.43
CA ARG A 37 10.16 6.89 -14.88
C ARG A 37 11.16 6.59 -13.77
N ARG A 38 10.87 6.92 -12.51
CA ARG A 38 11.82 6.72 -11.38
C ARG A 38 11.68 5.36 -10.68
N ASN A 39 10.51 4.74 -10.70
CA ASN A 39 10.23 3.50 -9.95
C ASN A 39 9.60 2.42 -10.84
N LYS A 40 10.22 2.10 -11.97
CA LYS A 40 9.83 0.92 -12.77
C LYS A 40 10.21 -0.35 -12.00
N GLU A 41 9.18 -1.03 -11.50
CA GLU A 41 9.23 -2.31 -10.78
C GLU A 41 9.76 -2.18 -9.36
N ALA A 42 9.30 -3.04 -8.44
CA ALA A 42 9.75 -3.18 -7.05
C ALA A 42 11.24 -3.62 -6.96
N LYS A 43 12.13 -2.87 -7.60
CA LYS A 43 13.58 -3.06 -7.59
C LYS A 43 14.13 -2.49 -6.29
N PRO A 44 15.17 -3.12 -5.71
CA PRO A 44 15.83 -2.59 -4.54
C PRO A 44 16.39 -1.20 -4.85
N TYR A 45 16.06 -0.23 -4.01
CA TYR A 45 16.63 1.11 -4.09
C TYR A 45 18.01 1.09 -3.40
N VAL A 46 19.07 1.12 -4.21
CA VAL A 46 20.45 1.06 -3.73
C VAL A 46 21.06 2.45 -3.75
N LEU A 47 21.43 2.94 -2.57
CA LEU A 47 22.13 4.21 -2.38
C LEU A 47 23.64 4.02 -2.54
N GLY A 48 24.32 5.06 -3.03
CA GLY A 48 25.78 5.07 -3.15
C GLY A 48 26.50 5.06 -1.80
N PRO A 49 27.83 4.81 -1.79
CA PRO A 49 28.63 4.71 -0.57
C PRO A 49 28.63 5.99 0.26
N GLU A 50 28.35 7.15 -0.34
CA GLU A 50 28.26 8.45 0.32
C GLU A 50 27.18 8.52 1.41
N TYR A 51 26.12 7.71 1.30
CA TYR A 51 25.03 7.70 2.28
C TYR A 51 25.27 6.71 3.43
N LYS A 52 26.38 5.96 3.44
CA LYS A 52 26.60 4.84 4.37
C LYS A 52 26.42 5.23 5.84
N GLU A 53 26.97 6.37 6.27
CA GLU A 53 26.85 6.85 7.64
C GLU A 53 25.40 7.23 7.98
N SER A 54 24.74 7.99 7.10
CA SER A 54 23.34 8.39 7.27
C SER A 54 22.39 7.18 7.29
N ILE A 55 22.67 6.15 6.49
CA ILE A 55 21.93 4.88 6.49
C ILE A 55 22.09 4.19 7.84
N GLN A 56 23.32 4.05 8.35
CA GLN A 56 23.54 3.41 9.66
C GLN A 56 22.90 4.19 10.81
N ALA A 57 22.97 5.52 10.80
CA ALA A 57 22.29 6.37 11.77
C ALA A 57 20.77 6.16 11.72
N SER A 58 20.18 6.18 10.51
CA SER A 58 18.74 5.99 10.33
C SER A 58 18.26 4.60 10.75
N ILE A 59 19.03 3.55 10.44
CA ILE A 59 18.72 2.18 10.88
C ILE A 59 18.78 2.08 12.40
N LYS A 60 19.73 2.76 13.04
CA LYS A 60 19.83 2.80 14.51
C LYS A 60 18.65 3.51 15.16
N GLU A 61 18.15 4.58 14.55
CA GLU A 61 17.05 5.39 15.10
C GLU A 61 15.67 4.79 14.82
N PHE A 62 15.41 4.37 13.58
CA PHE A 62 14.09 3.95 13.11
C PHE A 62 13.98 2.44 12.87
N GLY A 63 15.09 1.69 12.93
CA GLY A 63 15.11 0.24 12.64
C GLY A 63 15.20 -0.11 11.15
N PHE A 64 15.18 0.89 10.26
CA PHE A 64 15.24 0.70 8.81
C PHE A 64 15.89 1.91 8.11
N ASN A 65 16.14 1.79 6.80
CA ASN A 65 16.77 2.84 6.00
C ASN A 65 15.81 4.00 5.70
N MET A 66 15.78 4.99 6.58
CA MET A 66 14.92 6.18 6.41
C MET A 66 15.35 7.02 5.20
N VAL A 67 16.66 7.13 4.97
CA VAL A 67 17.22 7.92 3.86
C VAL A 67 16.69 7.40 2.51
N ALA A 68 16.65 6.09 2.33
CA ALA A 68 16.03 5.47 1.16
C ALA A 68 14.52 5.73 1.13
N SER A 69 13.82 5.62 2.25
CA SER A 69 12.37 5.90 2.31
C SER A 69 12.07 7.32 1.84
N ASP A 70 12.79 8.33 2.30
CA ASP A 70 12.55 9.73 1.95
C ASP A 70 12.74 10.01 0.45
N MET A 71 13.63 9.26 -0.20
CA MET A 71 13.86 9.38 -1.65
C MET A 71 12.84 8.59 -2.49
N ILE A 72 12.16 7.59 -1.92
CA ILE A 72 11.14 6.81 -2.61
C ILE A 72 9.80 7.55 -2.56
N SER A 73 9.15 7.71 -3.71
CA SER A 73 7.83 8.35 -3.85
C SER A 73 6.78 7.80 -2.90
N LEU A 74 6.06 8.67 -2.19
CA LEU A 74 4.92 8.30 -1.32
C LEU A 74 3.86 7.46 -2.05
N ASP A 75 3.73 7.67 -3.36
CA ASP A 75 2.90 6.84 -4.25
C ASP A 75 3.77 5.92 -5.12
N ARG A 76 4.37 4.91 -4.50
CA ARG A 76 5.10 3.88 -5.25
C ARG A 76 4.16 2.77 -5.71
N SER A 77 4.35 2.30 -6.93
CA SER A 77 3.75 1.06 -7.40
C SER A 77 4.32 -0.13 -6.63
N ILE A 78 3.48 -1.14 -6.41
CA ILE A 78 3.90 -2.41 -5.81
C ILE A 78 3.58 -3.49 -6.84
N ASN A 79 4.51 -4.42 -7.02
CA ASN A 79 4.29 -5.57 -7.90
C ASN A 79 3.18 -6.44 -7.32
N ASP A 80 2.27 -6.90 -8.18
CA ASP A 80 1.22 -7.83 -7.77
C ASP A 80 1.83 -9.23 -7.59
N LEU A 81 2.03 -9.63 -6.33
CA LEU A 81 2.57 -10.95 -5.95
C LEU A 81 1.47 -11.92 -5.52
N ARG A 82 0.19 -11.56 -5.73
CA ARG A 82 -0.93 -12.45 -5.39
C ARG A 82 -0.92 -13.68 -6.31
N GLN A 83 -1.54 -14.76 -5.82
CA GLN A 83 -1.84 -15.91 -6.67
C GLN A 83 -2.79 -15.48 -7.80
N GLU A 84 -2.65 -16.08 -8.99
CA GLU A 84 -3.40 -15.62 -10.16
C GLU A 84 -4.92 -15.72 -9.98
N GLU A 85 -5.38 -16.71 -9.21
CA GLU A 85 -6.78 -16.91 -8.88
C GLU A 85 -7.35 -15.70 -8.13
N CYS A 86 -6.56 -15.02 -7.29
CA CYS A 86 -7.01 -13.86 -6.50
C CYS A 86 -7.49 -12.69 -7.37
N LYS A 87 -7.07 -12.62 -8.64
CA LYS A 87 -7.53 -11.58 -9.58
C LYS A 87 -8.97 -11.79 -10.03
N TYR A 88 -9.49 -13.00 -9.87
CA TYR A 88 -10.82 -13.43 -10.31
C TYR A 88 -11.78 -13.69 -9.14
N TRP A 89 -11.38 -13.38 -7.91
CA TRP A 89 -12.27 -13.48 -6.75
C TRP A 89 -13.30 -12.35 -6.76
N HIS A 90 -14.56 -12.74 -6.64
CA HIS A 90 -15.67 -11.80 -6.53
C HIS A 90 -16.03 -11.59 -5.06
N TYR A 91 -16.20 -10.33 -4.69
CA TYR A 91 -16.73 -9.92 -3.40
C TYR A 91 -18.13 -9.33 -3.62
N ASP A 92 -19.00 -9.43 -2.62
CA ASP A 92 -20.29 -8.74 -2.63
C ASP A 92 -20.06 -7.22 -2.76
N GLU A 93 -20.99 -6.53 -3.43
CA GLU A 93 -20.96 -5.07 -3.51
C GLU A 93 -21.43 -4.41 -2.20
N ASN A 94 -22.27 -5.10 -1.44
CA ASN A 94 -22.88 -4.63 -0.19
C ASN A 94 -21.99 -4.96 1.03
N LEU A 95 -20.79 -4.40 1.05
CA LEU A 95 -19.89 -4.49 2.20
C LEU A 95 -20.07 -3.31 3.13
N LEU A 96 -19.83 -3.54 4.42
CA LEU A 96 -19.78 -2.49 5.43
C LEU A 96 -18.58 -1.56 5.18
N THR A 97 -18.73 -0.30 5.54
CA THR A 97 -17.61 0.63 5.62
C THR A 97 -16.70 0.28 6.79
N SER A 98 -15.40 0.53 6.65
CA SER A 98 -14.40 0.31 7.69
C SER A 98 -13.64 1.59 8.01
N SER A 99 -13.34 1.80 9.31
CA SER A 99 -12.46 2.85 9.79
C SER A 99 -11.04 2.30 9.94
N VAL A 100 -10.05 3.00 9.38
CA VAL A 100 -8.65 2.60 9.45
C VAL A 100 -7.96 3.39 10.56
N ILE A 101 -7.60 2.73 11.64
CA ILE A 101 -6.93 3.34 12.79
C ILE A 101 -5.42 3.06 12.68
N ILE A 102 -4.60 4.12 12.67
CA ILE A 102 -3.14 4.04 12.60
C ILE A 102 -2.60 4.71 13.85
N VAL A 103 -2.06 3.92 14.76
CA VAL A 103 -1.32 4.40 15.93
C VAL A 103 0.15 4.54 15.56
N PHE A 104 0.76 5.68 15.85
CA PHE A 104 2.17 5.92 15.57
C PHE A 104 2.89 6.52 16.78
N HIS A 105 4.17 6.16 16.93
CA HIS A 105 5.06 6.73 17.93
C HIS A 105 6.43 6.99 17.30
N ASN A 106 6.85 8.26 17.21
CA ASN A 106 8.17 8.65 16.67
C ASN A 106 8.49 8.09 15.26
N GLU A 107 7.44 7.82 14.48
CA GLU A 107 7.53 7.29 13.12
C GLU A 107 8.17 8.27 12.13
N GLY A 108 8.75 7.72 11.06
CA GLY A 108 9.26 8.53 9.96
C GLY A 108 8.12 9.22 9.20
N TRP A 109 8.31 10.47 8.82
CA TRP A 109 7.30 11.21 8.04
C TRP A 109 7.00 10.51 6.71
N SER A 110 8.03 10.11 5.96
CA SER A 110 7.84 9.45 4.66
C SER A 110 7.19 8.08 4.78
N THR A 111 7.42 7.33 5.85
CA THR A 111 6.78 6.03 6.08
C THR A 111 5.32 6.20 6.47
N LEU A 112 5.02 7.06 7.44
CA LEU A 112 3.65 7.35 7.88
C LEU A 112 2.79 7.85 6.72
N MET A 113 3.28 8.83 5.95
CA MET A 113 2.54 9.37 4.81
C MET A 113 2.35 8.34 3.69
N ARG A 114 3.33 7.46 3.47
CA ARG A 114 3.19 6.37 2.48
C ARG A 114 2.13 5.37 2.89
N THR A 115 1.98 5.09 4.18
CA THR A 115 0.89 4.26 4.71
C THR A 115 -0.46 4.91 4.44
N VAL A 116 -0.63 6.18 4.79
CA VAL A 116 -1.86 6.94 4.54
C VAL A 116 -2.20 6.98 3.05
N HIS A 117 -1.23 7.32 2.19
CA HIS A 117 -1.41 7.32 0.74
C HIS A 117 -1.81 5.95 0.19
N SER A 118 -1.21 4.87 0.70
CA SER A 118 -1.56 3.51 0.30
C SER A 118 -3.01 3.18 0.64
N VAL A 119 -3.49 3.54 1.84
CA VAL A 119 -4.89 3.32 2.24
C VAL A 119 -5.83 4.08 1.31
N ILE A 120 -5.57 5.36 1.05
CA ILE A 120 -6.42 6.19 0.19
C ILE A 120 -6.47 5.67 -1.24
N LYS A 121 -5.32 5.24 -1.80
CA LYS A 121 -5.25 4.81 -3.21
C LYS A 121 -5.69 3.37 -3.45
N ARG A 122 -5.60 2.49 -2.45
CA ARG A 122 -5.89 1.06 -2.61
C ARG A 122 -7.22 0.62 -1.98
N THR A 123 -7.87 1.50 -1.22
CA THR A 123 -9.20 1.23 -0.66
C THR A 123 -10.28 2.00 -1.45
N PRO A 124 -11.29 1.31 -2.01
CA PRO A 124 -12.42 1.94 -2.68
C PRO A 124 -13.12 2.89 -1.72
N ARG A 125 -13.35 4.12 -2.17
CA ARG A 125 -13.91 5.20 -1.33
C ARG A 125 -15.26 4.82 -0.71
N LYS A 126 -16.05 3.97 -1.36
CA LYS A 126 -17.34 3.47 -0.82
C LYS A 126 -17.21 2.61 0.44
N TYR A 127 -16.04 2.04 0.71
CA TYR A 127 -15.80 1.15 1.86
C TYR A 127 -14.91 1.79 2.93
N LEU A 128 -14.38 2.98 2.70
CA LEU A 128 -13.53 3.68 3.66
C LEU A 128 -14.37 4.75 4.38
N ALA A 129 -14.65 4.53 5.66
CA ALA A 129 -15.37 5.52 6.48
C ALA A 129 -14.45 6.70 6.81
N GLU A 130 -13.31 6.42 7.43
CA GLU A 130 -12.37 7.42 7.92
C GLU A 130 -10.98 6.81 8.13
N ILE A 131 -9.97 7.67 8.24
CA ILE A 131 -8.61 7.31 8.68
C ILE A 131 -8.33 8.09 9.95
N VAL A 132 -8.10 7.38 11.06
CA VAL A 132 -7.81 7.98 12.36
C VAL A 132 -6.33 7.79 12.67
N LEU A 133 -5.59 8.89 12.72
CA LEU A 133 -4.18 8.90 13.13
C LEU A 133 -4.12 9.19 14.63
N ILE A 134 -3.55 8.27 15.41
CA ILE A 134 -3.40 8.40 16.86
C ILE A 134 -1.91 8.53 17.16
N ASP A 135 -1.52 9.67 17.71
CA ASP A 135 -0.17 9.90 18.21
C ASP A 135 -0.03 9.31 19.63
N ASP A 136 0.78 8.28 19.78
CA ASP A 136 1.12 7.68 21.07
C ASP A 136 2.28 8.45 21.72
N PHE A 137 2.05 9.73 22.02
CA PHE A 137 3.00 10.62 22.69
C PHE A 137 4.38 10.67 22.01
N SER A 138 4.42 11.01 20.72
CA SER A 138 5.69 11.22 20.00
C SER A 138 6.49 12.37 20.60
N ASN A 139 7.82 12.22 20.59
CA ASN A 139 8.78 13.19 21.10
C ASN A 139 9.44 13.97 19.95
N LYS A 140 9.34 13.48 18.71
CA LYS A 140 9.83 14.15 17.51
C LYS A 140 8.88 15.30 17.14
N GLY A 141 9.35 16.54 17.26
CA GLY A 141 8.57 17.73 16.87
C GLY A 141 7.89 18.50 18.00
N LYS A 142 8.22 18.24 19.28
CA LYS A 142 7.99 19.27 20.30
C LYS A 142 8.84 20.50 19.93
N CYS A 143 8.20 21.53 19.39
CA CYS A 143 8.75 22.87 19.45
C CYS A 143 8.91 23.21 20.94
N ILE A 144 10.15 23.47 21.35
CA ILE A 144 10.47 24.17 22.59
C ILE A 144 10.12 25.64 22.37
#